data_AF-A0A847FYS2-F1
#
_entry.id   AF-A0A847FYS2-F1
#
_cell.length_a   1.000
_cell.length_b   1.000
_cell.length_c   1.000
_cell.angle_alpha   90.00
_cell.angle_beta   90.00
_cell.angle_gamma   90.00
#
_symmetry.space_group_name_H-M   'P 1'
#
loop_
_entity.id
_entity.type
_entity.pdbx_description
1 polymer ?
#
loop_
_entity_poly.entity_id
_entity_poly.type
_entity_poly.pdbx_seq_one_letter_code
_entity_poly.pdbx_strand_id
1 'polypeptide(L)'
;MKKHTNIAASGVPYIQDIPDEITVIHLENHDINGPFGSSGASEAFQSSGHVAVLNAIHNACGVRVYEMPATKDKIKAGLEVLAQGGHIRPPKKYFLGSDLYDELEDMQANPVPFGGNDYFQPLGDGVSERFF
;
A
#
# COMPACT_ATOMS: atom_id res chain seq x y z
N MET A 1 15.76 -6.17 -9.63
CA MET A 1 15.05 -6.89 -8.55
C MET A 1 15.40 -8.38 -8.66
N LYS A 2 15.94 -9.03 -7.61
CA LYS A 2 16.33 -10.47 -7.65
C LYS A 2 15.34 -11.41 -6.94
N LYS A 3 14.40 -10.89 -6.13
CA LYS A 3 13.32 -11.63 -5.48
C LYS A 3 11.99 -11.35 -6.20
N HIS A 4 11.00 -12.23 -6.05
CA HIS A 4 9.64 -12.08 -6.63
C HIS A 4 9.61 -11.97 -8.16
N THR A 5 10.44 -12.77 -8.84
CA THR A 5 10.54 -12.78 -10.32
C THR A 5 9.50 -13.67 -11.01
N ASN A 6 8.79 -14.51 -10.26
CA ASN A 6 7.73 -15.39 -10.75
C ASN A 6 6.71 -15.67 -9.63
N ILE A 7 5.55 -16.23 -9.97
CA ILE A 7 4.45 -16.50 -9.03
C ILE A 7 4.91 -17.37 -7.85
N ALA A 8 5.72 -18.40 -8.10
CA ALA A 8 6.23 -19.29 -7.05
C ALA A 8 7.11 -18.55 -6.02
N ALA A 9 7.82 -17.51 -6.45
CA ALA A 9 8.65 -16.68 -5.58
C ALA A 9 7.92 -15.46 -5.01
N SER A 10 6.66 -15.22 -5.38
CA SER A 10 5.89 -14.03 -4.98
C SER A 10 4.99 -14.24 -3.77
N GLY A 11 5.01 -15.44 -3.16
CA GLY A 11 4.24 -15.71 -1.94
C GLY A 11 2.74 -15.81 -2.18
N VAL A 12 2.32 -16.27 -3.36
CA VAL A 12 0.91 -16.58 -3.62
C VAL A 12 0.51 -17.79 -2.79
N PRO A 13 -0.62 -17.75 -2.05
CA PRO A 13 -1.06 -18.87 -1.24
C PRO A 13 -1.45 -20.06 -2.11
N TYR A 14 -1.18 -21.26 -1.62
CA TYR A 14 -1.68 -22.52 -2.16
C TYR A 14 -2.98 -22.92 -1.46
N ILE A 15 -3.65 -23.96 -1.98
CA ILE A 15 -4.91 -24.46 -1.44
C ILE A 15 -4.82 -24.83 0.06
N GLN A 16 -3.65 -25.24 0.54
CA GLN A 16 -3.44 -25.61 1.95
C GLN A 16 -3.20 -24.41 2.88
N ASP A 17 -2.98 -23.21 2.34
CA ASP A 17 -2.78 -21.99 3.14
C ASP A 17 -4.12 -21.32 3.50
N ILE A 18 -5.20 -21.70 2.84
CA ILE A 18 -6.55 -21.15 3.01
C ILE A 18 -7.33 -22.05 3.98
N PRO A 19 -8.08 -21.49 4.96
CA PRO A 19 -8.90 -22.30 5.85
C PRO A 19 -10.03 -23.01 5.08
N ASP A 20 -10.35 -24.24 5.50
CA ASP A 20 -11.42 -25.05 4.89
C ASP A 20 -12.81 -24.43 5.10
N GLU A 21 -13.01 -23.72 6.21
CA GLU A 21 -14.27 -23.08 6.59
C GLU A 21 -14.16 -21.56 6.49
N ILE A 22 -14.99 -20.96 5.61
CA ILE A 22 -15.14 -19.51 5.48
C ILE A 22 -16.61 -19.18 5.73
N THR A 23 -16.89 -18.55 6.88
CA THR A 23 -18.24 -18.03 7.17
C THR A 23 -18.43 -16.67 6.50
N VAL A 24 -19.38 -16.60 5.56
CA VAL A 24 -19.74 -15.35 4.86
C VAL A 24 -21.04 -14.81 5.44
N ILE A 25 -20.97 -13.61 6.02
CA ILE A 25 -22.13 -12.89 6.56
C ILE A 25 -22.48 -11.77 5.59
N HIS A 26 -23.68 -11.82 5.02
CA HIS A 26 -24.18 -10.77 4.13
C HIS A 26 -24.81 -9.67 4.97
N LEU A 27 -24.31 -8.44 4.80
CA LEU A 27 -24.95 -7.24 5.33
C LEU A 27 -25.77 -6.61 4.21
N GLU A 28 -27.09 -6.85 4.24
CA GLU A 28 -28.01 -6.32 3.25
C GLU A 28 -28.49 -4.93 3.65
N ASN A 29 -27.97 -3.91 2.98
CA ASN A 29 -28.45 -2.53 3.08
C ASN A 29 -28.81 -2.03 1.68
N HIS A 30 -30.05 -1.58 1.50
CA HIS A 30 -30.54 -1.10 0.20
C HIS A 30 -29.92 0.25 -0.16
N ASP A 31 -29.10 0.28 -1.21
CA ASP A 31 -28.59 1.53 -1.78
C ASP A 31 -29.56 2.09 -2.82
N ILE A 32 -30.20 3.22 -2.50
CA ILE A 32 -31.15 3.89 -3.42
C ILE A 32 -30.53 4.30 -4.77
N ASN A 33 -29.21 4.51 -4.81
CA ASN A 33 -28.51 4.89 -6.03
C ASN A 33 -27.99 3.67 -6.80
N GLY A 34 -27.98 2.50 -6.17
CA GLY A 34 -27.48 1.27 -6.73
C GLY A 34 -28.50 0.59 -7.66
N PRO A 35 -28.05 -0.08 -8.74
CA PRO A 35 -28.96 -0.87 -9.57
C PRO A 35 -29.56 -1.99 -8.71
N PHE A 36 -30.89 -2.08 -8.68
CA PHE A 36 -31.62 -3.04 -7.84
C PHE A 36 -31.32 -2.94 -6.33
N GLY A 37 -30.86 -1.78 -5.84
CA GLY A 37 -30.52 -1.61 -4.41
C GLY A 37 -29.13 -2.09 -4.02
N SER A 38 -28.27 -2.43 -4.98
CA SER A 38 -26.97 -3.08 -4.74
C SER A 38 -25.80 -2.11 -4.49
N SER A 39 -24.76 -2.60 -3.81
CA SER A 39 -23.48 -1.91 -3.64
C SER A 39 -22.30 -2.80 -4.07
N GLY A 40 -21.13 -2.20 -4.31
CA GLY A 40 -19.91 -2.96 -4.60
C GLY A 40 -19.43 -3.76 -3.39
N ALA A 41 -18.98 -5.01 -3.61
CA ALA A 41 -18.56 -5.94 -2.55
C ALA A 41 -17.12 -6.47 -2.69
N SER A 42 -16.55 -6.46 -3.90
CA SER A 42 -15.30 -7.19 -4.21
C SER A 42 -14.08 -6.65 -3.45
N GLU A 43 -13.86 -5.34 -3.43
CA GLU A 43 -12.65 -4.77 -2.81
C GLU A 43 -12.78 -4.66 -1.28
N ALA A 44 -14.01 -4.49 -0.78
CA ALA A 44 -14.31 -4.38 0.65
C ALA A 44 -13.90 -5.65 1.41
N PHE A 45 -14.17 -6.84 0.86
CA PHE A 45 -13.77 -8.09 1.50
C PHE A 45 -12.23 -8.24 1.54
N GLN A 46 -11.53 -7.79 0.49
CA GLN A 46 -10.07 -7.90 0.41
C GLN A 46 -9.35 -6.91 1.35
N SER A 47 -10.01 -5.80 1.70
CA SER A 47 -9.41 -4.70 2.45
C SER A 47 -9.17 -4.99 3.93
N SER A 48 -9.84 -5.96 4.53
CA SER A 48 -9.81 -6.18 5.99
C SER A 48 -9.09 -7.47 6.44
N GLY A 49 -9.00 -8.48 5.56
CA GLY A 49 -8.51 -9.82 5.93
C GLY A 49 -7.09 -9.82 6.52
N HIS A 50 -6.19 -9.01 5.95
CA HIS A 50 -4.81 -8.92 6.44
C HIS A 50 -4.74 -8.36 7.87
N VAL A 51 -5.55 -7.34 8.21
CA VAL A 51 -5.59 -6.77 9.58
C VAL A 51 -6.12 -7.79 10.58
N ALA A 52 -7.15 -8.56 10.21
CA ALA A 52 -7.71 -9.60 11.06
C ALA A 52 -6.66 -10.67 11.42
N VAL A 53 -5.89 -11.14 10.42
CA VAL A 53 -4.80 -12.10 10.63
C VAL A 53 -3.69 -11.52 11.53
N LEU A 54 -3.27 -10.27 11.32
CA LEU A 54 -2.25 -9.62 12.16
C LEU A 54 -2.71 -9.48 13.62
N ASN A 55 -3.98 -9.17 13.84
CA ASN A 55 -4.56 -9.11 15.19
C ASN A 55 -4.65 -10.50 15.83
N ALA A 56 -4.97 -11.53 15.05
CA ALA A 56 -4.97 -12.92 15.53
C ALA A 56 -3.56 -13.38 15.95
N ILE A 57 -2.53 -13.04 15.18
CA ILE A 57 -1.12 -13.31 15.55
C ILE A 57 -0.78 -12.62 16.89
N HIS A 58 -1.10 -11.33 17.03
CA HIS A 58 -0.87 -10.60 18.27
C HIS A 58 -1.64 -11.23 19.44
N ASN A 59 -2.89 -11.66 19.25
CA ASN A 59 -3.67 -12.33 20.29
C ASN A 59 -3.09 -13.70 20.67
N ALA A 60 -2.54 -14.45 19.71
CA ALA A 60 -2.01 -15.79 19.94
C ALA A 60 -0.68 -15.78 20.71
N CYS A 61 0.21 -14.81 20.47
CA CYS A 61 1.55 -14.82 21.03
C CYS A 61 2.10 -13.47 21.53
N GLY A 62 1.30 -12.41 21.51
CA GLY A 62 1.69 -11.06 21.93
C GLY A 62 2.55 -10.30 20.91
N VAL A 63 2.95 -10.93 19.80
CA VAL A 63 3.82 -10.28 18.80
C VAL A 63 3.01 -9.32 17.93
N ARG A 64 3.28 -8.03 18.05
CA ARG A 64 2.69 -7.01 17.17
C ARG A 64 3.51 -6.83 15.90
N VAL A 65 2.90 -7.08 14.74
CA VAL A 65 3.53 -6.85 13.43
C VAL A 65 3.06 -5.50 12.88
N TYR A 66 4.01 -4.59 12.66
CA TYR A 66 3.75 -3.27 12.07
C TYR A 66 4.05 -3.21 10.57
N GLU A 67 4.84 -4.15 10.05
CA GLU A 67 5.26 -4.20 8.65
C GLU A 67 4.91 -5.55 8.05
N MET A 68 4.05 -5.57 7.04
CA MET A 68 3.74 -6.78 6.27
C MET A 68 4.87 -7.15 5.30
N PRO A 69 4.98 -8.42 4.87
CA PRO A 69 4.25 -9.58 5.37
C PRO A 69 4.73 -10.02 6.76
N ALA A 70 3.88 -10.73 7.50
CA ALA A 70 4.18 -11.33 8.81
C ALA A 70 5.01 -12.62 8.65
N THR A 71 6.27 -12.48 8.24
CA THR A 71 7.16 -13.62 7.98
C THR A 71 7.54 -14.35 9.27
N LYS A 72 7.86 -15.65 9.14
CA LYS A 72 8.34 -16.49 10.25
C LYS A 72 9.50 -15.84 11.02
N ASP A 73 10.44 -15.22 10.30
CA ASP A 73 11.60 -14.55 10.90
C ASP A 73 11.20 -13.34 11.75
N LYS A 74 10.24 -12.51 11.27
CA LYS A 74 9.71 -11.38 12.05
C LYS A 74 8.99 -11.86 13.30
N ILE A 75 8.20 -12.94 13.20
CA ILE A 75 7.50 -13.51 14.36
C ILE A 75 8.50 -14.06 15.37
N LYS A 76 9.50 -14.82 14.93
CA LYS A 76 10.54 -15.37 15.79
C LYS A 76 11.31 -14.26 16.53
N ALA A 77 11.75 -13.23 15.81
CA ALA A 77 12.43 -12.09 16.43
C ALA A 77 11.52 -11.37 17.44
N GLY A 78 10.23 -11.22 17.14
CA GLY A 78 9.25 -10.68 18.07
C GLY A 78 9.12 -11.51 19.36
N LEU A 79 9.04 -12.84 19.23
CA LEU A 79 8.99 -13.75 20.38
C LEU A 79 10.24 -13.64 21.26
N GLU A 80 11.43 -13.54 20.65
CA GLU A 80 12.69 -13.38 21.40
C GLU A 80 12.73 -12.06 22.18
N VAL A 81 12.26 -10.95 21.58
CA VAL A 81 12.14 -9.66 22.27
C VAL A 81 11.18 -9.75 23.46
N LEU A 82 10.02 -10.39 23.28
CA LEU A 82 9.04 -10.56 24.35
C LEU A 82 9.57 -11.47 25.48
N ALA A 83 10.30 -12.53 25.13
CA ALA A 83 10.93 -13.43 26.11
C ALA A 83 11.97 -12.73 26.98
N GLN A 84 12.62 -11.68 26.47
CA GLN A 84 13.57 -10.83 27.20
C GLN A 84 12.87 -9.73 28.02
N GLY A 85 11.53 -9.69 28.05
CA GLY A 85 10.76 -8.63 28.71
C GLY A 85 10.75 -7.30 27.96
N GLY A 86 11.16 -7.30 26.68
CA GLY A 86 11.16 -6.14 25.82
C GLY A 86 9.78 -5.83 25.24
N HIS A 87 9.70 -4.71 24.51
CA HIS A 87 8.49 -4.28 23.81
C HIS A 87 8.78 -4.03 22.34
N ILE A 88 7.89 -4.53 21.48
CA ILE A 88 7.98 -4.32 20.03
C ILE A 88 7.46 -2.90 19.73
N ARG A 89 8.32 -2.06 19.16
CA ARG A 89 8.00 -0.66 18.85
C ARG A 89 7.61 -0.50 17.39
N PRO A 90 6.74 0.47 17.06
CA PRO A 90 6.45 0.80 15.67
C PRO A 90 7.71 1.23 14.92
N PRO A 91 7.79 0.97 13.60
CA PRO A 91 8.91 1.42 12.78
C PRO A 91 8.96 2.96 12.76
N LYS A 92 10.13 3.49 12.40
CA LYS A 92 10.25 4.93 12.14
C LYS A 92 9.32 5.32 10.99
N LYS A 93 8.79 6.54 11.02
CA LYS A 93 7.97 7.09 9.92
C LYS A 93 8.73 6.94 8.61
N TYR A 94 8.12 6.28 7.62
CA TYR A 94 8.70 6.19 6.29
C TYR A 94 8.73 7.56 5.63
N PHE A 95 9.79 7.82 4.88
CA PHE A 95 9.82 8.95 3.98
C PHE A 95 9.05 8.58 2.70
N LEU A 96 7.86 9.17 2.51
CA LEU A 96 7.01 8.98 1.32
C LEU A 96 7.05 10.18 0.36
N GLY A 97 7.91 11.15 0.64
CA GLY A 97 7.94 12.48 0.04
C GLY A 97 7.98 13.56 1.12
N SER A 98 8.13 14.80 0.70
CA SER A 98 8.02 15.98 1.58
C SER A 98 6.59 16.14 2.07
N ASP A 99 6.42 16.93 3.13
CA ASP A 99 5.07 17.30 3.55
C ASP A 99 4.41 18.19 2.49
N LEU A 100 3.07 18.22 2.44
CA LEU A 100 2.32 19.07 1.52
C LEU A 100 2.75 20.53 1.65
N TYR A 101 2.95 21.00 2.88
CA TYR A 101 3.31 22.39 3.12
C TYR A 101 4.75 22.69 2.71
N ASP A 102 5.66 21.74 2.91
CA ASP A 102 7.05 21.87 2.43
C ASP A 102 7.07 21.97 0.89
N GLU A 103 6.27 21.16 0.19
CA GLU A 103 6.14 21.24 -1.28
C GLU A 103 5.52 22.55 -1.74
N LEU A 104 4.50 23.06 -1.05
CA LEU A 104 3.88 24.35 -1.41
C LEU A 104 4.82 25.52 -1.22
N GLU A 105 5.62 25.51 -0.16
CA GLU A 105 6.68 26.49 0.07
C GLU A 105 7.76 26.41 -1.02
N ASP A 106 8.17 25.21 -1.41
CA ASP A 106 9.14 25.01 -2.50
C ASP A 106 8.58 25.51 -3.85
N MET A 107 7.31 25.22 -4.17
CA MET A 107 6.66 25.72 -5.38
C MET A 107 6.56 27.25 -5.41
N GLN A 108 6.34 27.88 -4.25
CA GLN A 108 6.33 29.35 -4.13
C GLN A 108 7.73 29.95 -4.27
N ALA A 109 8.75 29.31 -3.69
CA ALA A 109 10.13 29.73 -3.78
C ALA A 109 10.74 29.52 -5.17
N ASN A 110 10.31 28.46 -5.87
CA ASN A 110 10.81 28.02 -7.16
C ASN A 110 9.69 27.93 -8.21
N PRO A 111 9.08 29.07 -8.59
CA PRO A 111 7.97 29.06 -9.55
C PRO A 111 8.44 28.58 -10.92
N VAL A 112 7.77 27.55 -11.45
CA VAL A 112 8.01 27.06 -12.82
C VAL A 112 7.25 27.93 -13.83
N PRO A 113 7.88 28.31 -14.96
CA PRO A 113 7.20 29.10 -15.99
C PRO A 113 6.07 28.30 -16.64
N PHE A 114 4.96 28.99 -16.91
CA PHE A 114 3.85 28.43 -17.68
C PHE A 114 4.32 27.95 -19.05
N GLY A 115 4.07 26.68 -19.38
CA GLY A 115 4.50 26.06 -20.64
C GLY A 115 5.77 25.20 -20.55
N GLY A 116 6.46 25.16 -19.40
CA GLY A 116 7.67 24.35 -19.21
C GLY A 116 8.87 24.88 -19.99
N ASN A 117 9.95 24.09 -20.04
CA ASN A 117 11.10 24.41 -20.89
C ASN A 117 10.74 24.09 -22.35
N ASP A 118 10.80 25.10 -23.22
CA ASP A 118 10.64 24.91 -24.65
C ASP A 118 11.90 24.22 -25.22
N TYR A 119 11.81 22.91 -25.43
CA TYR A 119 12.90 22.11 -26.03
C TYR A 119 12.92 22.17 -27.55
N PHE A 120 12.03 22.96 -28.18
CA PHE A 120 12.05 23.14 -29.61
C PHE A 120 13.20 24.07 -30.03
N GLN A 121 14.25 23.50 -30.63
CA GLN A 121 15.27 24.26 -31.34
C GLN A 121 15.03 24.15 -32.86
N PRO A 122 14.67 25.24 -33.55
CA PRO A 122 14.53 25.21 -35.00
C PRO A 122 15.90 24.94 -35.64
N LEU A 123 15.94 23.97 -36.56
CA LEU A 123 17.11 23.72 -37.40
C LEU A 123 17.10 24.73 -38.57
N GLY A 124 17.45 25.99 -38.30
CA GLY A 124 17.65 27.02 -39.33
C GLY A 124 17.37 28.45 -38.87
N ASP A 125 17.75 29.42 -39.72
CA ASP A 125 17.79 30.86 -39.40
C ASP A 125 16.43 31.58 -39.53
N GLY A 126 15.33 30.83 -39.70
CA GLY A 126 13.99 31.35 -39.94
C GLY A 126 13.05 31.13 -38.76
N VAL A 127 12.05 32.02 -38.61
CA VAL A 127 10.93 31.85 -37.67
C VAL A 127 10.02 30.74 -38.23
N SER A 128 10.38 29.47 -38.01
CA SER A 128 9.52 28.35 -38.37
C SER A 128 8.38 28.22 -37.37
N GLU A 129 7.15 28.15 -37.87
CA GLU A 129 5.95 27.97 -37.04
C GLU A 129 5.99 26.62 -36.34
N ARG A 130 5.64 26.60 -35.05
CA ARG A 130 5.40 25.36 -34.30
C ARG A 130 4.20 24.65 -34.93
N PHE A 131 4.37 23.41 -35.36
CA PHE A 131 3.23 22.56 -35.73
C PHE A 131 2.55 22.09 -34.45
N PHE A 132 1.55 22.88 -34.02
CA PHE A 132 0.74 22.74 -32.80
C PHE A 132 1.44 23.12 -31.48
#